data_AF-A0AAU9USM6-F1
#
_entry.id   AF-A0AAU9USM6-F1
#
_cell.length_a   1.000
_cell.length_b   1.000
_cell.length_c   1.000
_cell.angle_alpha   90.00
_cell.angle_beta   90.00
_cell.angle_gamma   90.00
#
_symmetry.space_group_name_H-M   'P 1'
#
loop_
_entity.id
_entity.type
_entity.pdbx_description
1 polymer ?
#
loop_
_entity_poly.entity_id
_entity_poly.type
_entity_poly.pdbx_seq_one_letter_code
_entity_poly.pdbx_strand_id
1 'polypeptide(L)'
;MDMEATGSRSAQSFSELTVKKMDLVMVLKRENFYKQSSSQCIERLTTYILDNFSEYKQSKESKSKIKSVLKVFVSKLLQKWKKSNWKMERFMKCNSEWLKNDLVLPAESSINAKDVSKVKKLEADL
;
A
#
# COMPACT_ATOMS: atom_id res chain seq x y z
N MET A 1 40.02 3.79 -30.93
CA MET A 1 38.79 2.99 -31.08
C MET A 1 38.39 2.60 -29.68
N ASP A 2 37.56 3.44 -29.07
CA ASP A 2 37.16 3.32 -27.68
C ASP A 2 36.04 2.29 -27.52
N MET A 3 36.20 1.42 -26.54
CA MET A 3 35.24 0.39 -26.17
C MET A 3 34.09 1.04 -25.40
N GLU A 4 32.90 1.13 -26.00
CA GLU A 4 31.68 1.43 -25.24
C GLU A 4 31.17 0.18 -24.53
N ALA A 5 31.48 0.08 -23.24
CA ALA A 5 30.78 -0.82 -22.32
C ALA A 5 29.43 -0.20 -21.95
N THR A 6 28.39 -0.48 -22.74
CA THR A 6 27.01 -0.17 -22.34
C THR A 6 26.60 -1.08 -21.20
N GLY A 7 26.77 -0.60 -19.97
CA GLY A 7 26.22 -1.25 -18.78
C GLY A 7 24.70 -1.30 -18.86
N SER A 8 24.15 -2.48 -19.14
CA SER A 8 22.74 -2.78 -18.94
C SER A 8 22.40 -2.64 -17.46
N ARG A 9 21.93 -1.45 -17.07
CA ARG A 9 21.21 -1.27 -15.80
C ARG A 9 19.86 -1.96 -15.95
N SER A 10 19.80 -3.23 -15.56
CA SER A 10 18.53 -3.92 -15.34
C SER A 10 17.72 -3.12 -14.33
N ALA A 11 16.69 -2.41 -14.80
CA ALA A 11 15.72 -1.77 -13.93
C ALA A 11 15.09 -2.87 -13.07
N GLN A 12 15.30 -2.77 -11.76
CA GLN A 12 14.72 -3.67 -10.78
C GLN A 12 13.19 -3.52 -10.90
N SER A 13 12.52 -4.50 -11.52
CA SER A 13 11.06 -4.45 -11.66
C SER A 13 10.44 -4.68 -10.29
N PHE A 14 10.19 -3.60 -9.55
CA PHE A 14 9.35 -3.66 -8.37
C PHE A 14 7.94 -4.00 -8.87
N SER A 15 7.42 -5.19 -8.54
CA SER A 15 6.01 -5.49 -8.73
C SER A 15 5.22 -4.64 -7.74
N GLU A 16 4.81 -3.44 -8.15
CA GLU A 16 3.90 -2.61 -7.38
C GLU A 16 2.56 -3.34 -7.20
N LEU A 17 2.18 -3.64 -5.96
CA LEU A 17 0.86 -4.19 -5.71
C LEU A 17 -0.17 -3.07 -5.77
N THR A 18 -1.18 -3.27 -6.59
CA THR A 18 -2.29 -2.33 -6.76
C THR A 18 -3.58 -2.95 -6.23
N VAL A 19 -4.34 -2.17 -5.45
CA VAL A 19 -5.65 -2.57 -4.94
C VAL A 19 -6.70 -1.56 -5.39
N LYS A 20 -7.79 -2.03 -6.00
CA LYS A 20 -8.85 -1.14 -6.47
C LYS A 20 -9.46 -0.39 -5.30
N LYS A 21 -9.47 0.95 -5.37
CA LYS A 21 -10.10 1.79 -4.34
C LYS A 21 -11.58 1.46 -4.16
N MET A 22 -12.26 1.13 -5.26
CA MET A 22 -13.65 0.68 -5.25
C MET A 22 -13.86 -0.54 -4.35
N ASP A 23 -12.98 -1.54 -4.41
CA ASP A 23 -13.09 -2.75 -3.61
C ASP A 23 -12.96 -2.44 -2.12
N LEU A 24 -11.97 -1.61 -1.76
CA LEU A 24 -11.78 -1.13 -0.38
C LEU A 24 -13.00 -0.37 0.15
N VAL A 25 -13.61 0.49 -0.68
CA VAL A 25 -14.85 1.20 -0.32
C VAL A 25 -16.00 0.22 -0.13
N MET A 26 -16.12 -0.80 -0.98
CA MET A 26 -17.19 -1.80 -0.87
C MET A 26 -17.04 -2.68 0.37
N VAL A 27 -15.81 -3.06 0.75
CA VAL A 27 -15.51 -3.74 2.02
C VAL A 27 -16.00 -2.87 3.19
N LEU A 28 -15.59 -1.61 3.23
CA LEU A 28 -15.98 -0.67 4.27
C LEU A 28 -17.49 -0.37 4.29
N LYS A 29 -18.15 -0.33 3.13
CA LYS A 29 -19.59 -0.10 3.02
C LYS A 29 -20.39 -1.21 3.69
N ARG A 30 -20.01 -2.48 3.51
CA ARG A 30 -20.68 -3.64 4.14
C ARG A 30 -20.70 -3.54 5.67
N GLU A 31 -19.71 -2.87 6.25
CA GLU A 31 -19.59 -2.66 7.70
C GLU A 31 -20.09 -1.30 8.20
N ASN A 32 -20.75 -0.51 7.33
CA ASN A 32 -21.21 0.84 7.65
C ASN A 32 -20.07 1.74 8.18
N PHE A 33 -18.96 1.85 7.44
CA PHE A 33 -17.75 2.61 7.85
C PHE A 33 -18.01 4.02 8.38
N TYR A 34 -19.10 4.67 7.97
CA TYR A 34 -19.50 5.98 8.45
C TYR A 34 -19.92 6.02 9.93
N LYS A 35 -20.15 4.86 10.55
CA LYS A 35 -20.36 4.69 11.99
C LYS A 35 -19.10 4.26 12.74
N GLN A 36 -18.01 3.97 12.04
CA GLN A 36 -16.77 3.46 12.60
C GLN A 36 -15.76 4.58 12.75
N SER A 37 -14.84 4.43 13.71
CA SER A 37 -13.67 5.29 13.79
C SER A 37 -12.74 5.06 12.58
N SER A 38 -11.91 6.06 12.25
CA SER A 38 -10.88 5.90 11.22
C SER A 38 -9.91 4.76 11.54
N SER A 39 -9.57 4.57 12.82
CA SER A 39 -8.74 3.46 13.29
C SER A 39 -9.36 2.10 12.96
N GLN A 40 -10.65 1.91 13.25
CA GLN A 40 -11.36 0.67 12.92
C GLN A 40 -11.40 0.42 11.40
N CYS A 41 -11.65 1.46 10.60
CA CYS A 41 -11.59 1.35 9.14
C CYS A 41 -10.20 0.89 8.67
N ILE A 42 -9.12 1.45 9.23
CA ILE A 42 -7.74 1.11 8.88
C ILE A 42 -7.42 -0.34 9.25
N GLU A 43 -7.77 -0.80 10.46
CA GLU A 43 -7.54 -2.20 10.86
C GLU A 43 -8.29 -3.17 9.95
N ARG A 44 -9.56 -2.88 9.65
CA ARG A 44 -10.37 -3.72 8.75
C ARG A 44 -9.77 -3.84 7.36
N LEU A 45 -9.36 -2.71 6.77
CA LEU A 45 -8.69 -2.73 5.47
C LEU A 45 -7.33 -3.40 5.52
N THR A 46 -6.60 -3.28 6.63
CA THR A 46 -5.32 -3.95 6.82
C THR A 46 -5.52 -5.46 6.84
N THR A 47 -6.48 -5.97 7.61
CA THR A 47 -6.83 -7.40 7.65
C THR A 47 -7.25 -7.88 6.27
N TYR A 48 -8.15 -7.17 5.59
CA TYR A 48 -8.56 -7.51 4.23
C TYR A 48 -7.37 -7.65 3.26
N ILE A 49 -6.42 -6.71 3.29
CA ILE A 49 -5.23 -6.77 2.45
C ILE A 49 -4.36 -7.97 2.80
N LEU A 50 -4.09 -8.21 4.09
CA LEU A 50 -3.24 -9.33 4.50
C LEU A 50 -3.86 -10.70 4.21
N ASP A 51 -5.19 -10.81 4.25
CA ASP A 51 -5.91 -12.06 3.98
C ASP A 51 -6.01 -12.35 2.47
N ASN A 52 -6.06 -11.32 1.62
CA ASN A 52 -6.26 -11.48 0.16
C ASN A 52 -4.95 -11.39 -0.64
N PHE A 53 -3.88 -10.85 -0.05
CA PHE A 53 -2.58 -10.69 -0.71
C PHE A 53 -1.50 -11.38 0.12
N SER A 54 -1.36 -12.70 -0.08
CA SER A 54 -0.39 -13.56 0.60
C SER A 54 1.08 -13.18 0.35
N GLU A 55 1.32 -12.35 -0.66
CA GLU A 55 2.63 -11.81 -1.04
C GLU A 55 3.20 -10.85 0.02
N TYR A 56 2.34 -10.28 0.88
CA TYR A 56 2.81 -9.55 2.04
C TYR A 56 3.23 -10.52 3.14
N LYS A 57 4.55 -10.69 3.30
CA LYS A 57 5.09 -11.16 4.57
C LYS A 57 4.48 -10.34 5.69
N GLN A 58 3.98 -11.01 6.72
CA GLN A 58 3.41 -10.40 7.93
C GLN A 58 4.47 -9.67 8.78
N SER A 59 5.53 -9.15 8.15
CA SER A 59 6.53 -8.35 8.83
C SER A 59 5.86 -7.12 9.45
N LYS A 60 6.27 -6.79 10.67
CA LYS A 60 5.76 -5.63 11.39
C LYS A 60 5.97 -4.33 10.60
N GLU A 61 7.05 -4.27 9.82
CA GLU A 61 7.41 -3.13 8.99
C GLU A 61 6.44 -2.95 7.81
N SER A 62 6.15 -4.00 7.06
CA SER A 62 5.21 -3.94 5.93
C SER A 62 3.79 -3.63 6.38
N LYS A 63 3.35 -4.22 7.49
CA LYS A 63 2.07 -3.88 8.12
C LYS A 63 2.01 -2.38 8.47
N SER A 64 3.09 -1.81 9.00
CA SER A 64 3.17 -0.37 9.32
C SER A 64 3.08 0.52 8.06
N LYS A 65 3.79 0.14 6.99
CA LYS A 65 3.76 0.85 5.71
C LYS A 65 2.37 0.82 5.07
N ILE A 66 1.72 -0.34 5.03
CA ILE A 66 0.32 -0.50 4.56
C ILE A 66 -0.61 0.39 5.37
N LYS A 67 -0.55 0.33 6.71
CA LYS A 67 -1.39 1.17 7.59
C LYS A 67 -1.22 2.66 7.31
N SER A 68 -0.01 3.11 6.99
CA SER A 68 0.26 4.50 6.67
C SER A 68 -0.44 4.94 5.37
N VAL A 69 -0.39 4.11 4.32
CA VAL A 69 -1.12 4.37 3.07
C VAL A 69 -2.63 4.34 3.30
N LEU A 70 -3.13 3.36 4.04
CA LEU A 70 -4.54 3.24 4.40
C LEU A 70 -5.05 4.44 5.21
N LYS A 71 -4.23 4.99 6.10
CA LYS A 71 -4.58 6.19 6.87
C LYS A 71 -4.87 7.38 5.94
N VAL A 72 -4.04 7.58 4.91
CA VAL A 72 -4.24 8.63 3.90
C VAL A 72 -5.51 8.36 3.09
N PHE A 73 -5.70 7.10 2.67
CA PHE A 73 -6.89 6.68 1.92
C PHE A 73 -8.18 6.91 2.72
N VAL A 74 -8.27 6.42 3.96
CA VAL A 74 -9.44 6.54 4.83
C VAL A 74 -9.74 8.00 5.15
N SER A 75 -8.71 8.82 5.41
CA SER A 75 -8.90 10.26 5.60
C SER A 75 -9.57 10.92 4.39
N LYS A 76 -9.05 10.66 3.18
CA LYS A 76 -9.64 11.17 1.93
C LYS A 76 -11.05 10.62 1.68
N LEU A 77 -11.29 9.34 1.98
CA LEU A 77 -12.59 8.70 1.88
C LEU A 77 -13.62 9.42 2.75
N LEU A 78 -13.32 9.65 4.03
CA LEU A 78 -14.23 10.31 4.97
C LEU A 78 -14.49 11.78 4.59
N GLN A 79 -13.47 12.50 4.10
CA GLN A 79 -13.65 13.85 3.58
C GLN A 79 -14.59 13.88 2.36
N LYS A 80 -14.40 12.97 1.41
CA LYS A 80 -15.26 12.85 0.22
C LYS A 80 -16.68 12.40 0.58
N TRP A 81 -16.81 11.52 1.58
CA TRP A 81 -18.09 11.10 2.13
C TRP A 81 -18.88 12.28 2.71
N LYS A 82 -18.22 13.09 3.56
CA LYS A 82 -18.79 14.32 4.13
C LYS A 82 -19.22 15.31 3.04
N LYS A 83 -18.36 15.56 2.03
CA LYS A 83 -18.67 16.44 0.89
C LYS A 83 -19.82 15.94 0.01
N SER A 84 -20.13 14.64 0.09
CA SER A 84 -21.23 14.00 -0.62
C SER A 84 -22.52 14.00 0.20
N ASN A 85 -22.59 14.79 1.28
CA ASN A 85 -23.70 14.87 2.22
C ASN A 85 -24.11 13.50 2.76
N TRP A 86 -23.13 12.61 3.00
CA TRP A 86 -23.37 11.28 3.55
C TRP A 86 -24.36 10.42 2.72
N LYS A 87 -24.51 10.70 1.41
CA LYS A 87 -25.37 9.95 0.49
C LYS A 87 -24.52 9.09 -0.43
N MET A 88 -24.75 7.78 -0.43
CA MET A 88 -23.98 6.82 -1.25
C MET A 88 -24.05 7.12 -2.73
N GLU A 89 -25.25 7.35 -3.25
CA GLU A 89 -25.45 7.67 -4.67
C GLU A 89 -24.64 8.91 -5.09
N ARG A 90 -24.73 9.99 -4.29
CA ARG A 90 -23.97 11.22 -4.52
C ARG A 90 -22.47 10.98 -4.41
N PHE A 91 -22.03 10.19 -3.43
CA PHE A 91 -20.63 9.84 -3.27
C PHE A 91 -20.08 9.13 -4.50
N MET A 92 -20.80 8.12 -5.01
CA MET A 92 -20.38 7.36 -6.20
C MET A 92 -20.36 8.24 -7.44
N LYS A 93 -21.39 9.07 -7.63
CA LYS A 93 -21.48 9.99 -8.77
C LYS A 93 -20.38 11.05 -8.77
N CYS A 94 -20.11 11.67 -7.62
CA CYS A 94 -19.16 12.79 -7.53
C CYS A 94 -17.69 12.36 -7.40
N ASN A 95 -17.41 11.08 -7.12
CA ASN A 95 -16.04 10.60 -6.88
C ASN A 95 -15.64 9.44 -7.80
N SER A 96 -16.40 9.19 -8.88
CA SER A 96 -16.15 8.11 -9.85
C SER A 96 -14.71 8.10 -10.36
N GLU A 97 -14.18 9.23 -10.81
CA GLU A 97 -12.79 9.34 -11.29
C GLU A 97 -11.76 9.01 -10.21
N TRP A 98 -12.01 9.42 -8.97
CA TRP A 98 -11.12 9.09 -7.86
C TRP A 98 -11.14 7.60 -7.52
N LEU A 99 -12.31 6.96 -7.65
CA LEU A 99 -12.52 5.53 -7.39
C LEU A 99 -11.94 4.62 -8.48
N LYS A 100 -11.83 5.11 -9.73
CA LYS A 100 -11.22 4.37 -10.85
C LYS A 100 -9.74 4.08 -10.66
N ASN A 101 -9.03 4.96 -9.94
CA ASN A 101 -7.60 4.82 -9.74
C ASN A 101 -7.29 3.77 -8.67
N ASP A 102 -6.29 2.94 -8.91
CA ASP A 102 -5.82 1.97 -7.92
C ASP A 102 -5.09 2.65 -6.75
N LEU A 103 -5.12 1.97 -5.60
CA LEU A 103 -4.29 2.28 -4.45
C LEU A 103 -3.01 1.46 -4.57
N VAL A 104 -1.89 2.15 -4.80
CA VAL A 104 -0.57 1.53 -4.83
C VAL A 104 -0.14 1.25 -3.40
N LEU A 105 0.16 -0.01 -3.10
CA LEU A 105 0.69 -0.43 -1.82
C LEU A 105 2.21 -0.61 -1.95
N PRO A 106 2.97 -0.27 -0.90
CA PRO A 106 4.42 -0.38 -0.93
C PRO A 106 4.78 -1.86 -0.94
N ALA A 107 5.31 -2.37 -2.06
CA ALA A 107 5.83 -3.72 -2.12
C ALA A 107 6.98 -3.89 -1.13
N GLU A 108 7.14 -5.07 -0.54
CA GLU A 108 8.43 -5.40 0.08
C GLU A 108 9.45 -5.41 -1.06
N SER A 109 10.25 -4.34 -1.15
CA SER A 109 11.56 -4.45 -1.77
C SER A 109 12.22 -5.65 -1.12
N SER A 110 12.42 -6.73 -1.88
CA SER A 110 13.19 -7.88 -1.45
C SER A 110 14.55 -7.35 -1.02
N ILE A 111 14.71 -7.10 0.28
CA ILE A 111 16.03 -6.89 0.86
C ILE A 111 16.66 -8.26 0.70
N ASN A 112 17.40 -8.42 -0.39
CA ASN A 112 18.21 -9.58 -0.61
C ASN A 112 19.11 -9.65 0.63
N ALA A 113 18.92 -10.66 1.47
CA ALA A 113 19.66 -10.87 2.70
C ALA A 113 21.15 -11.24 2.44
N LYS A 114 21.74 -10.70 1.37
CA LYS A 114 23.13 -10.85 0.98
C LYS A 114 23.99 -9.61 1.24
N ASP A 115 23.42 -8.49 1.69
CA ASP A 115 24.16 -7.25 1.97
C ASP A 115 24.29 -6.89 3.46
N VAL A 116 24.24 -7.88 4.36
CA VAL A 116 24.63 -7.70 5.78
C VAL A 116 25.84 -8.58 6.18
N SER A 117 26.39 -9.36 5.25
CA SER A 117 27.58 -10.20 5.52
C SER A 117 28.92 -9.54 5.17
N LYS A 118 28.96 -8.27 4.72
CA LYS A 118 30.22 -7.55 4.47
C LYS A 118 30.66 -6.58 5.57
N VAL A 119 29.90 -6.43 6.66
CA VAL A 119 30.24 -5.49 7.76
C VAL A 119 30.74 -6.20 9.03
N LYS A 120 31.11 -7.49 8.96
CA LYS A 120 31.66 -8.22 10.14
C LYS A 120 32.94 -9.01 9.89
N LYS A 121 33.80 -8.57 8.95
CA LYS A 121 35.08 -9.27 8.72
C LYS A 121 36.24 -8.34 8.39
N LEU A 122 36.36 -7.23 9.14
CA LEU A 122 37.51 -6.32 9.05
C LEU A 122 37.97 -5.81 10.43
N GLU A 123 37.59 -6.48 11.52
CA GLU A 123 38.09 -6.22 12.88
C GLU A 123 38.58 -7.50 13.56
N ALA A 124 39.30 -8.34 12.81
CA ALA A 124 39.95 -9.52 13.40
C ALA A 124 41.36 -9.80 12.83
N ASP A 125 41.97 -8.85 12.13
CA ASP A 125 43.35 -9.00 11.62
C ASP A 125 44.07 -7.65 11.56
N LEU A 126 44.10 -6.89 12.66
CA LEU A 126 45.14 -5.89 12.97
C LEU A 126 45.23 -5.66 14.48
#